data_AF-A0AAD2D0A1-F1
#
_entry.id   AF-A0AAD2D0A1-F1
#
_cell.length_a   1.000
_cell.length_b   1.000
_cell.length_c   1.000
_cell.angle_alpha   90.00
_cell.angle_beta   90.00
_cell.angle_gamma   90.00
#
_symmetry.space_group_name_H-M   'P 1'
#
loop_
_entity.id
_entity.type
_entity.pdbx_description
1 polymer ?
#
loop_
_entity_poly.entity_id
_entity_poly.type
_entity_poly.pdbx_seq_one_letter_code
_entity_poly.pdbx_strand_id
1 'polypeptide(L)'
;MNEPDDLDASETMSANPAAGLTNATMKRKKNVIGSAYNSNLNYPKDQKFFHNNDMPDKAKEAVRQVKDAFAHHDRPQWNASVSKSGLPVPDNDDAKLFSIKKGFNDFHPISIKPSKVYDGTDTRNNYDTRGWNVSNQVPIPLHDQKRIAEETAMRMTKTKEFNEKVLTNYKTPFEKAKEHSENLKLTRTMEQDWKSTIKSEIDSQMPKASEEKKQAIVMKTMYEERFKHQEHEDQHELTFKPNLSKTLVSRRKRVYHHTGKWEKSKFEDCEVWSCCMSYDKDSEGCNVRIIDPDKYNIASF
;
A
#
# COMPACT_ATOMS: atom_id res chain seq x y z
N MET A 1 -18.08 75.72 -34.51
CA MET A 1 -17.52 75.84 -35.88
C MET A 1 -16.03 75.70 -35.76
N ASN A 2 -15.47 74.88 -36.65
CA ASN A 2 -14.09 74.48 -36.86
C ASN A 2 -13.71 73.09 -36.32
N GLU A 3 -13.02 72.41 -37.21
CA GLU A 3 -13.11 71.01 -37.63
C GLU A 3 -12.15 70.08 -36.85
N PRO A 4 -12.31 68.74 -37.04
CA PRO A 4 -11.47 67.73 -36.42
C PRO A 4 -10.30 67.33 -37.32
N ASP A 5 -9.09 67.31 -36.77
CA ASP A 5 -7.88 66.82 -37.46
C ASP A 5 -7.66 65.33 -37.14
N ASP A 6 -7.93 64.53 -38.15
CA ASP A 6 -7.10 63.50 -38.77
C ASP A 6 -6.39 62.41 -37.95
N LEU A 7 -6.81 61.20 -38.33
CA LEU A 7 -6.15 59.92 -38.22
C LEU A 7 -4.75 59.96 -38.84
N ASP A 8 -3.76 59.42 -38.15
CA ASP A 8 -2.57 58.92 -38.80
C ASP A 8 -2.21 57.53 -38.27
N ALA A 9 -2.25 56.57 -39.18
CA ALA A 9 -1.84 55.19 -39.00
C ALA A 9 -0.51 54.99 -39.73
N SER A 10 0.55 54.67 -38.99
CA SER A 10 1.73 53.98 -39.51
C SER A 10 2.39 53.25 -38.33
N GLU A 11 2.31 51.93 -38.24
CA GLU A 11 3.10 50.93 -38.95
C GLU A 11 4.56 50.80 -38.41
N THR A 12 4.72 49.77 -37.57
CA THR A 12 5.90 48.89 -37.39
C THR A 12 7.28 49.48 -37.10
N MET A 13 7.87 49.07 -35.96
CA MET A 13 9.23 48.48 -35.81
C MET A 13 9.31 47.88 -34.39
N SER A 14 9.11 46.57 -34.20
CA SER A 14 10.16 45.55 -34.15
C SER A 14 11.50 46.02 -33.56
N ALA A 15 11.61 45.93 -32.23
CA ALA A 15 12.90 45.82 -31.55
C ALA A 15 12.72 44.98 -30.28
N ASN A 16 13.05 43.69 -30.40
CA ASN A 16 13.31 42.80 -29.27
C ASN A 16 14.59 43.26 -28.55
N PRO A 17 14.57 43.64 -27.26
CA PRO A 17 15.76 43.56 -26.45
C PRO A 17 15.96 42.11 -26.03
N ALA A 18 16.93 41.48 -26.68
CA ALA A 18 17.53 40.25 -26.23
C ALA A 18 18.12 40.38 -24.81
N ALA A 19 18.21 39.22 -24.18
CA ALA A 19 19.24 38.85 -23.21
C ALA A 19 19.20 39.53 -21.84
N GLY A 20 18.84 38.75 -20.83
CA GLY A 20 19.09 39.16 -19.44
C GLY A 20 18.45 38.29 -18.35
N LEU A 21 17.59 37.32 -18.66
CA LEU A 21 17.21 36.31 -17.68
C LEU A 21 18.34 35.30 -17.57
N THR A 22 19.37 35.73 -16.83
CA THR A 22 20.35 34.85 -16.20
C THR A 22 19.61 33.65 -15.64
N ASN A 23 20.18 32.47 -15.87
CA ASN A 23 19.77 31.22 -15.26
C ASN A 23 19.79 31.40 -13.74
N ALA A 24 18.69 31.92 -13.20
CA ALA A 24 18.36 31.90 -11.80
C ALA A 24 18.36 30.42 -11.47
N THR A 25 19.45 30.04 -10.83
CA THR A 25 19.72 28.70 -10.34
C THR A 25 18.59 28.44 -9.37
N MET A 26 17.49 27.88 -9.89
CA MET A 26 16.53 27.14 -9.10
C MET A 26 17.37 26.04 -8.48
N LYS A 27 17.95 26.33 -7.31
CA LYS A 27 18.38 25.34 -6.35
C LYS A 27 17.12 24.54 -6.10
N ARG A 28 16.91 23.49 -6.90
CA ARG A 28 15.92 22.46 -6.65
C ARG A 28 16.14 22.14 -5.19
N LYS A 29 15.18 22.52 -4.34
CA LYS A 29 15.18 22.09 -2.94
C LYS A 29 15.39 20.58 -3.06
N LYS A 30 16.57 20.10 -2.66
CA LYS A 30 16.79 18.67 -2.54
C LYS A 30 15.65 18.25 -1.63
N ASN A 31 14.73 17.44 -2.15
CA ASN A 31 13.70 16.83 -1.36
C ASN A 31 14.46 15.91 -0.38
N VAL A 32 14.97 16.50 0.70
CA VAL A 32 15.62 15.79 1.79
C VAL A 32 14.46 15.16 2.52
N ILE A 33 14.19 13.94 2.12
CA ILE A 33 13.15 13.12 2.70
C ILE A 33 13.72 12.57 4.01
N GLY A 34 12.97 12.75 5.10
CA GLY A 34 13.07 11.92 6.30
C GLY A 34 14.46 11.75 6.87
N SER A 35 14.83 12.61 7.81
CA SER A 35 16.00 12.37 8.67
C SER A 35 15.73 11.15 9.54
N ALA A 36 16.65 10.19 9.63
CA ALA A 36 16.58 9.07 10.58
C ALA A 36 16.46 9.52 12.06
N TYR A 37 16.70 10.81 12.33
CA TYR A 37 16.49 11.42 13.65
C TYR A 37 15.02 11.74 13.94
N ASN A 38 14.19 11.92 12.91
CA ASN A 38 12.74 12.10 13.06
C ASN A 38 12.08 10.78 12.72
N SER A 39 11.79 9.98 13.74
CA SER A 39 11.19 8.64 13.74
C SER A 39 9.79 8.51 13.09
N ASN A 40 9.41 9.44 12.20
CA ASN A 40 8.19 9.42 11.41
C ASN A 40 8.54 9.15 9.94
N LEU A 41 8.48 7.87 9.55
CA LEU A 41 8.48 7.45 8.14
C LEU A 41 7.04 7.51 7.61
N ASN A 42 6.65 8.61 6.97
CA ASN A 42 5.44 8.64 6.14
C ASN A 42 5.86 8.45 4.67
N TYR A 43 5.76 7.21 4.17
CA TYR A 43 5.95 6.91 2.75
C TYR A 43 4.63 6.45 2.12
N PRO A 44 4.21 7.04 1.00
CA PRO A 44 3.19 6.42 0.14
C PRO A 44 3.79 5.20 -0.58
N LYS A 45 3.02 4.11 -0.65
CA LYS A 45 3.45 2.78 -1.11
C LYS A 45 4.02 2.74 -2.55
N ASP A 46 3.71 3.76 -3.35
CA ASP A 46 4.00 3.79 -4.79
C ASP A 46 5.25 4.59 -5.17
N GLN A 47 5.91 5.22 -4.20
CA GLN A 47 7.10 6.03 -4.46
C GLN A 47 8.35 5.15 -4.47
N LYS A 48 8.88 4.85 -5.67
CA LYS A 48 10.15 4.13 -5.84
C LYS A 48 11.30 5.02 -5.36
N PHE A 49 11.74 4.77 -4.13
CA PHE A 49 12.52 5.73 -3.35
C PHE A 49 14.03 5.74 -3.61
N PHE A 50 14.57 4.72 -4.28
CA PHE A 50 16.00 4.70 -4.59
C PHE A 50 16.18 4.95 -6.07
N HIS A 51 16.76 6.10 -6.42
CA HIS A 51 17.40 6.20 -7.72
C HIS A 51 18.44 5.09 -7.80
N ASN A 52 18.58 4.44 -8.96
CA ASN A 52 19.57 3.37 -9.15
C ASN A 52 21.01 3.78 -8.74
N ASN A 53 21.29 5.09 -8.69
CA ASN A 53 22.56 5.65 -8.27
C ASN A 53 22.79 5.61 -6.75
N ASP A 54 21.73 5.63 -5.93
CA ASP A 54 21.83 5.64 -4.46
C ASP A 54 21.95 4.22 -3.86
N MET A 55 21.84 3.19 -4.70
CA MET A 55 21.99 1.80 -4.28
C MET A 55 23.49 1.46 -4.15
N PRO A 56 23.96 0.90 -3.01
CA PRO A 56 25.34 0.46 -2.86
C PRO A 56 25.75 -0.54 -3.95
N ASP A 57 27.01 -0.51 -4.40
CA ASP A 57 27.44 -1.34 -5.53
C ASP A 57 27.32 -2.84 -5.25
N LYS A 58 27.51 -3.27 -3.99
CA LYS A 58 27.24 -4.66 -3.56
C LYS A 58 25.79 -5.08 -3.79
N ALA A 59 24.83 -4.18 -3.54
CA ALA A 59 23.42 -4.47 -3.77
C ALA A 59 23.06 -4.48 -5.26
N LYS A 60 23.71 -3.64 -6.08
CA LYS A 60 23.59 -3.70 -7.55
C LYS A 60 24.06 -5.05 -8.10
N GLU A 61 25.18 -5.55 -7.59
CA GLU A 61 25.75 -6.81 -8.01
C GLU A 61 24.85 -8.00 -7.61
N ALA A 62 24.30 -7.99 -6.39
CA ALA A 62 23.33 -8.99 -5.95
C ALA A 62 22.06 -8.99 -6.80
N VAL A 63 21.50 -7.81 -7.13
CA VAL A 63 20.32 -7.71 -8.03
C VAL A 63 20.65 -8.23 -9.43
N ARG A 64 21.87 -8.00 -9.93
CA ARG A 64 22.33 -8.54 -11.21
C ARG A 64 22.41 -10.06 -11.18
N GLN A 65 23.03 -10.63 -10.14
CA GLN A 65 23.13 -12.08 -9.95
C GLN A 65 21.75 -12.75 -9.88
N VAL A 66 20.80 -12.15 -9.15
CA VAL A 66 19.42 -12.64 -9.09
C VAL A 66 18.75 -12.55 -10.47
N LYS A 67 18.88 -11.42 -11.17
CA LYS A 67 18.31 -11.29 -12.52
C LYS A 67 18.88 -12.30 -13.51
N ASP A 68 20.19 -12.54 -13.48
CA ASP A 68 20.85 -13.51 -14.36
C ASP A 68 20.41 -14.94 -14.01
N ALA A 69 20.28 -15.27 -12.71
CA ALA A 69 19.76 -16.56 -12.28
C ALA A 69 18.31 -16.81 -12.73
N PHE A 70 17.49 -15.76 -12.79
CA PHE A 70 16.09 -15.85 -13.25
C PHE A 70 15.89 -15.54 -14.74
N ALA A 71 16.93 -15.18 -15.50
CA ALA A 71 16.83 -14.86 -16.92
C ALA A 71 16.54 -16.08 -17.80
N HIS A 72 16.94 -17.27 -17.34
CA HIS A 72 16.76 -18.54 -18.07
C HIS A 72 15.56 -19.37 -17.61
N HIS A 73 14.86 -18.93 -16.57
CA HIS A 73 13.57 -19.50 -16.23
C HIS A 73 12.52 -18.73 -17.00
N ASP A 74 11.93 -19.37 -18.02
CA ASP A 74 10.70 -18.90 -18.63
C ASP A 74 9.74 -18.54 -17.51
N ARG A 75 9.43 -17.25 -17.38
CA ARG A 75 8.50 -16.79 -16.33
C ARG A 75 7.27 -17.67 -16.48
N PRO A 76 6.85 -18.41 -15.44
CA PRO A 76 5.66 -19.23 -15.54
C PRO A 76 4.56 -18.30 -16.05
N GLN A 77 4.05 -18.58 -17.25
CA GLN A 77 2.91 -17.87 -17.77
C GLN A 77 1.82 -18.11 -16.75
N TRP A 78 1.60 -17.12 -15.89
CA TRP A 78 0.56 -17.20 -14.89
C TRP A 78 -0.72 -17.36 -15.69
N ASN A 79 -1.30 -18.57 -15.66
CA ASN A 79 -2.51 -18.86 -16.40
C ASN A 79 -3.52 -17.78 -16.04
N ALA A 80 -3.87 -16.93 -17.00
CA ALA A 80 -4.82 -15.82 -16.83
C ALA A 80 -6.27 -16.33 -16.64
N SER A 81 -6.45 -17.58 -16.24
CA SER A 81 -7.74 -18.23 -16.02
C SER A 81 -8.47 -17.76 -14.76
N VAL A 82 -7.91 -16.81 -14.01
CA VAL A 82 -8.56 -16.22 -12.82
C VAL A 82 -8.95 -14.74 -13.00
N SER A 83 -8.52 -14.07 -14.07
CA SER A 83 -9.07 -12.75 -14.41
C SER A 83 -10.41 -12.94 -15.11
N LYS A 84 -11.51 -12.79 -14.35
CA LYS A 84 -12.86 -12.66 -14.91
C LYS A 84 -12.93 -11.41 -15.80
N SER A 85 -12.63 -11.56 -17.08
CA SER A 85 -13.03 -10.62 -18.13
C SER A 85 -14.55 -10.75 -18.30
N GLY A 86 -15.35 -9.90 -17.67
CA GLY A 86 -16.80 -10.05 -17.84
C GLY A 86 -17.73 -9.02 -17.23
N LEU A 87 -17.24 -7.98 -16.55
CA LEU A 87 -18.11 -6.87 -16.14
C LEU A 87 -17.50 -5.55 -16.60
N PRO A 88 -18.17 -4.80 -17.50
CA PRO A 88 -17.73 -3.46 -17.85
C PRO A 88 -17.78 -2.60 -16.58
N VAL A 89 -16.61 -2.16 -16.13
CA VAL A 89 -16.51 -1.13 -15.08
C VAL A 89 -17.09 0.15 -15.70
N PRO A 90 -18.00 0.87 -15.01
CA PRO A 90 -18.54 2.11 -15.54
C PRO A 90 -17.39 3.07 -15.90
N ASP A 91 -17.44 3.60 -17.12
CA ASP A 91 -16.45 4.51 -17.68
C ASP A 91 -16.30 5.75 -16.80
N ASN A 92 -15.28 5.78 -15.94
CA ASN A 92 -14.80 7.03 -15.36
C ASN A 92 -14.01 7.79 -16.44
N ASP A 93 -14.22 9.10 -16.54
CA ASP A 93 -13.50 9.96 -17.51
C ASP A 93 -11.98 9.89 -17.34
N ASP A 94 -11.50 9.65 -16.12
CA ASP A 94 -10.08 9.43 -15.83
C ASP A 94 -9.53 8.15 -16.49
N ALA A 95 -10.35 7.10 -16.58
CA ALA A 95 -9.98 5.86 -17.25
C ALA A 95 -9.90 6.07 -18.78
N LYS A 96 -10.79 6.88 -19.35
CA LYS A 96 -10.76 7.29 -20.78
C LYS A 96 -9.52 8.14 -21.10
N LEU A 97 -9.22 9.13 -20.26
CA LEU A 97 -8.01 9.95 -20.42
C LEU A 97 -6.73 9.10 -20.32
N PHE A 98 -6.72 8.10 -19.45
CA PHE A 98 -5.60 7.18 -19.32
C PHE A 98 -5.42 6.27 -20.54
N SER A 99 -6.51 5.70 -21.08
CA SER A 99 -6.46 4.84 -22.27
C SER A 99 -6.12 5.62 -23.55
N ILE A 100 -6.58 6.88 -23.68
CA ILE A 100 -6.15 7.79 -24.77
C ILE A 100 -4.66 8.10 -24.63
N LYS A 101 -4.19 8.49 -23.45
CA LYS A 101 -2.79 8.91 -23.23
C LYS A 101 -1.78 7.78 -23.44
N LYS A 102 -2.19 6.52 -23.22
CA LYS A 102 -1.36 5.35 -23.49
C LYS A 102 -1.49 4.79 -24.92
N GLY A 103 -2.30 5.42 -25.78
CA GLY A 103 -2.53 4.94 -27.15
C GLY A 103 -3.29 3.62 -27.22
N PHE A 104 -3.95 3.20 -26.14
CA PHE A 104 -4.74 1.96 -26.13
C PHE A 104 -6.00 2.07 -26.99
N ASN A 105 -6.49 3.29 -27.25
CA ASN A 105 -7.62 3.52 -28.14
C ASN A 105 -7.28 3.29 -29.62
N ASP A 106 -6.00 3.40 -30.00
CA ASP A 106 -5.57 3.20 -31.39
C ASP A 106 -5.33 1.71 -31.69
N PHE A 107 -5.22 0.87 -30.65
CA PHE A 107 -5.23 -0.58 -30.81
C PHE A 107 -6.67 -1.05 -30.99
N HIS A 108 -7.12 -1.11 -32.24
CA HIS A 108 -8.30 -1.90 -32.56
C HIS A 108 -7.97 -3.33 -32.16
N PRO A 109 -8.72 -3.94 -31.22
CA PRO A 109 -8.49 -5.33 -30.87
C PRO A 109 -8.61 -6.11 -32.17
N ILE A 110 -7.51 -6.75 -32.59
CA ILE A 110 -7.53 -7.67 -33.72
C ILE A 110 -8.67 -8.61 -33.40
N SER A 111 -9.74 -8.59 -34.22
CA SER A 111 -10.90 -9.43 -33.99
C SER A 111 -10.34 -10.84 -33.87
N ILE A 112 -10.46 -11.41 -32.66
CA ILE A 112 -9.98 -12.76 -32.41
C ILE A 112 -10.80 -13.60 -33.36
N LYS A 113 -10.20 -14.01 -34.49
CA LYS A 113 -10.85 -14.92 -35.43
C LYS A 113 -11.36 -16.06 -34.54
N PRO A 114 -12.67 -16.37 -34.56
CA PRO A 114 -13.19 -17.44 -33.73
C PRO A 114 -12.27 -18.62 -33.98
N SER A 115 -11.59 -19.08 -32.93
CA SER A 115 -10.75 -20.26 -33.04
C SER A 115 -11.64 -21.30 -33.70
N LYS A 116 -11.21 -21.84 -34.86
CA LYS A 116 -11.93 -22.97 -35.46
C LYS A 116 -11.98 -24.02 -34.37
N VAL A 117 -13.13 -24.12 -33.68
CA VAL A 117 -13.43 -25.20 -32.78
C VAL A 117 -13.69 -26.35 -33.73
N TYR A 118 -12.62 -27.05 -34.07
CA TYR A 118 -12.75 -28.39 -34.57
C TYR A 118 -13.43 -29.17 -33.46
N ASP A 119 -14.57 -29.80 -33.74
CA ASP A 119 -15.14 -30.79 -32.84
C ASP A 119 -14.05 -31.83 -32.53
N GLY A 120 -13.44 -31.70 -31.35
CA GLY A 120 -12.55 -32.66 -30.75
C GLY A 120 -11.20 -32.91 -31.44
N THR A 121 -10.20 -32.05 -31.20
CA THR A 121 -8.84 -32.56 -30.90
C THR A 121 -8.68 -32.86 -29.41
N ASP A 122 -9.77 -33.20 -28.72
CA ASP A 122 -9.69 -34.02 -27.52
C ASP A 122 -9.70 -35.49 -27.94
N THR A 123 -8.55 -35.93 -28.44
CA THR A 123 -8.29 -37.36 -28.70
C THR A 123 -8.16 -38.17 -27.40
N ARG A 124 -8.41 -37.60 -26.21
CA ARG A 124 -8.40 -38.37 -24.95
C ARG A 124 -9.65 -39.24 -24.77
N ASN A 125 -10.69 -39.04 -25.57
CA ASN A 125 -11.80 -40.00 -25.66
C ASN A 125 -11.69 -40.97 -26.85
N ASN A 126 -10.58 -40.92 -27.62
CA ASN A 126 -10.32 -41.84 -28.73
C ASN A 126 -9.29 -42.93 -28.34
N TYR A 127 -9.31 -43.34 -27.08
CA TYR A 127 -8.54 -44.49 -26.56
C TYR A 127 -9.22 -45.85 -26.80
N ASP A 128 -10.27 -45.92 -27.65
CA ASP A 128 -10.69 -47.17 -28.28
C ASP A 128 -9.91 -47.32 -29.59
N THR A 129 -8.74 -47.95 -29.59
CA THR A 129 -8.69 -49.40 -29.81
C THR A 129 -7.39 -50.07 -29.34
N ARG A 130 -6.40 -49.33 -28.77
CA ARG A 130 -5.10 -49.93 -28.37
C ARG A 130 -4.39 -49.32 -27.16
N GLY A 131 -5.00 -48.42 -26.38
CA GLY A 131 -4.31 -47.80 -25.24
C GLY A 131 -5.04 -48.05 -23.93
N TRP A 132 -4.45 -48.89 -23.07
CA TRP A 132 -4.65 -48.96 -21.62
C TRP A 132 -6.06 -48.60 -21.09
N ASN A 133 -7.04 -49.41 -21.47
CA ASN A 133 -8.24 -49.61 -20.66
C ASN A 133 -7.84 -50.36 -19.38
N VAL A 134 -7.34 -49.62 -18.38
CA VAL A 134 -7.35 -50.09 -16.99
C VAL A 134 -8.64 -49.62 -16.31
N SER A 135 -9.77 -49.72 -17.02
CA SER A 135 -11.05 -49.79 -16.36
C SER A 135 -11.19 -51.20 -15.81
N ASN A 136 -10.73 -51.41 -14.57
CA ASN A 136 -11.25 -52.48 -13.72
C ASN A 136 -12.70 -52.14 -13.33
N GLN A 137 -13.54 -51.76 -14.30
CA GLN A 137 -14.96 -51.60 -14.10
C GLN A 137 -15.52 -53.02 -14.08
N VAL A 138 -15.32 -53.69 -12.94
CA VAL A 138 -16.02 -54.92 -12.64
C VAL A 138 -17.50 -54.59 -12.78
N PRO A 139 -18.25 -55.23 -13.69
CA PRO A 139 -19.66 -54.95 -13.86
C PRO A 139 -20.35 -55.30 -12.55
N ILE A 140 -20.67 -54.27 -11.77
CA ILE A 140 -21.39 -54.42 -10.52
C ILE A 140 -22.76 -54.98 -10.88
N PRO A 141 -23.16 -56.13 -10.34
CA PRO A 141 -24.48 -56.70 -10.59
C PRO A 141 -25.57 -55.65 -10.35
N LEU A 142 -26.63 -55.66 -11.17
CA LEU A 142 -27.70 -54.65 -11.11
C LEU A 142 -28.30 -54.49 -9.69
N HIS A 143 -28.36 -55.60 -8.94
CA HIS A 143 -28.79 -55.60 -7.54
C HIS A 143 -27.86 -54.79 -6.62
N ASP A 144 -26.54 -54.95 -6.77
CA ASP A 144 -25.55 -54.19 -6.00
C ASP A 144 -25.52 -52.72 -6.40
N GLN A 145 -25.81 -52.38 -7.66
CA GLN A 145 -25.95 -50.98 -8.08
C GLN A 145 -27.11 -50.29 -7.36
N LYS A 146 -28.26 -50.97 -7.24
CA LYS A 146 -29.42 -50.44 -6.49
C LYS A 146 -29.08 -50.26 -5.02
N ARG A 147 -28.44 -51.25 -4.40
CA ARG A 147 -27.99 -51.18 -3.01
C ARG A 147 -27.01 -50.01 -2.77
N ILE A 148 -26.02 -49.84 -3.64
CA ILE A 148 -25.06 -48.73 -3.55
C ILE A 148 -25.78 -47.38 -3.73
N ALA A 149 -26.74 -47.29 -4.65
CA ALA A 149 -27.54 -46.08 -4.87
C ALA A 149 -28.40 -45.74 -3.63
N GLU A 150 -29.02 -46.72 -3.00
CA GLU A 150 -29.79 -46.55 -1.77
C GLU A 150 -28.89 -46.15 -0.58
N GLU A 151 -27.74 -46.79 -0.43
CA GLU A 151 -26.75 -46.44 0.61
C GLU A 151 -26.19 -45.02 0.41
N THR A 152 -25.89 -44.63 -0.83
CA THR A 152 -25.42 -43.27 -1.14
C THR A 152 -26.52 -42.24 -0.94
N ALA A 153 -27.77 -42.53 -1.32
CA ALA A 153 -28.91 -41.67 -1.03
C ALA A 153 -29.08 -41.45 0.49
N MET A 154 -29.02 -42.52 1.30
CA MET A 154 -29.08 -42.41 2.77
C MET A 154 -27.89 -41.62 3.36
N ARG A 155 -26.68 -41.75 2.80
CA ARG A 155 -25.54 -40.94 3.25
C ARG A 155 -25.70 -39.48 2.86
N MET A 156 -26.24 -39.19 1.67
CA MET A 156 -26.51 -37.83 1.23
C MET A 156 -27.55 -37.15 2.11
N THR A 157 -28.63 -37.84 2.49
CA THR A 157 -29.63 -37.26 3.40
C THR A 157 -29.05 -36.98 4.78
N LYS A 158 -28.32 -37.92 5.38
CA LYS A 158 -27.62 -37.69 6.66
C LYS A 158 -26.61 -36.55 6.61
N THR A 159 -25.86 -36.45 5.51
CA THR A 159 -24.89 -35.36 5.30
C THR A 159 -25.61 -34.03 5.15
N LYS A 160 -26.75 -34.01 4.46
CA LYS A 160 -27.59 -32.82 4.33
C LYS A 160 -28.12 -32.37 5.69
N GLU A 161 -28.69 -33.27 6.49
CA GLU A 161 -29.17 -32.95 7.84
C GLU A 161 -28.05 -32.46 8.76
N PHE A 162 -26.86 -33.06 8.68
CA PHE A 162 -25.69 -32.61 9.45
C PHE A 162 -25.23 -31.24 8.99
N ASN A 163 -25.14 -31.01 7.69
CA ASN A 163 -24.77 -29.72 7.12
C ASN A 163 -25.79 -28.65 7.50
N GLU A 164 -27.10 -28.93 7.47
CA GLU A 164 -28.14 -28.01 7.91
C GLU A 164 -28.00 -27.65 9.40
N LYS A 165 -27.62 -28.60 10.25
CA LYS A 165 -27.35 -28.36 11.69
C LYS A 165 -26.08 -27.56 11.95
N VAL A 166 -25.01 -27.82 11.19
CA VAL A 166 -23.70 -27.16 11.39
C VAL A 166 -23.67 -25.77 10.74
N LEU A 167 -24.36 -25.60 9.62
CA LEU A 167 -24.35 -24.39 8.80
C LEU A 167 -25.51 -23.44 9.09
N THR A 168 -26.16 -23.56 10.26
CA THR A 168 -27.32 -22.71 10.64
C THR A 168 -27.05 -21.21 10.49
N ASN A 169 -25.80 -20.77 10.70
CA ASN A 169 -25.37 -19.38 10.56
C ASN A 169 -24.48 -19.13 9.34
N TYR A 170 -24.22 -20.14 8.50
CA TYR A 170 -23.36 -19.96 7.34
C TYR A 170 -24.16 -19.36 6.18
N LYS A 171 -23.92 -18.08 5.91
CA LYS A 171 -24.35 -17.44 4.67
C LYS A 171 -23.48 -17.95 3.52
N THR A 172 -24.11 -18.38 2.44
CA THR A 172 -23.40 -18.77 1.22
C THR A 172 -22.62 -17.57 0.67
N PRO A 173 -21.51 -17.77 -0.06
CA PRO A 173 -20.78 -16.66 -0.68
C PRO A 173 -21.65 -15.79 -1.59
N PHE A 174 -22.66 -16.39 -2.23
CA PHE A 174 -23.64 -15.68 -3.05
C PHE A 174 -24.53 -14.75 -2.21
N GLU A 175 -25.09 -15.25 -1.09
CA GLU A 175 -25.89 -14.43 -0.17
C GLU A 175 -25.06 -13.30 0.45
N LYS A 176 -23.81 -13.57 0.84
CA LYS A 176 -22.89 -12.53 1.34
C LYS A 176 -22.64 -11.44 0.29
N ALA A 177 -22.43 -11.82 -0.96
CA ALA A 177 -22.25 -10.87 -2.06
C ALA A 177 -23.53 -10.05 -2.32
N LYS A 178 -24.69 -10.70 -2.24
CA LYS A 178 -26.00 -10.04 -2.38
C LYS A 178 -26.22 -9.03 -1.25
N GLU A 179 -26.04 -9.44 0.01
CA GLU A 179 -26.16 -8.59 1.19
C GLU A 179 -25.20 -7.39 1.11
N HIS A 180 -23.94 -7.62 0.72
CA HIS A 180 -22.99 -6.54 0.50
C HIS A 180 -23.50 -5.56 -0.57
N SER A 181 -24.05 -6.06 -1.68
CA SER A 181 -24.58 -5.20 -2.74
C SER A 181 -25.80 -4.40 -2.30
N GLU A 182 -26.66 -4.97 -1.47
CA GLU A 182 -27.83 -4.31 -0.89
C GLU A 182 -27.39 -3.24 0.12
N ASN A 183 -26.43 -3.55 0.98
CA ASN A 183 -25.83 -2.59 1.91
C ASN A 183 -25.20 -1.41 1.17
N LEU A 184 -24.48 -1.64 0.06
CA LEU A 184 -23.93 -0.55 -0.75
C LEU A 184 -25.01 0.31 -1.41
N LYS A 185 -26.16 -0.26 -1.77
CA LYS A 185 -27.30 0.53 -2.29
C LYS A 185 -27.89 1.39 -1.19
N LEU A 186 -28.09 0.82 0.00
CA LEU A 186 -28.62 1.52 1.16
C LEU A 186 -27.69 2.67 1.60
N THR A 187 -26.38 2.43 1.65
CA THR A 187 -25.43 3.50 1.98
C THR A 187 -25.44 4.60 0.93
N ARG A 188 -25.54 4.28 -0.35
CA ARG A 188 -25.66 5.29 -1.42
C ARG A 188 -26.93 6.14 -1.28
N THR A 189 -28.08 5.53 -0.97
CA THR A 189 -29.33 6.29 -0.76
C THR A 189 -29.21 7.19 0.46
N MET A 190 -28.69 6.67 1.58
CA MET A 190 -28.46 7.46 2.79
C MET A 190 -27.48 8.63 2.55
N GLU A 191 -26.39 8.39 1.82
CA GLU A 191 -25.43 9.43 1.45
C GLU A 191 -26.04 10.49 0.53
N GLN A 192 -26.93 10.10 -0.37
CA GLN A 192 -27.63 11.02 -1.25
C GLN A 192 -28.61 11.91 -0.48
N ASP A 193 -29.39 11.33 0.44
CA ASP A 193 -30.32 12.08 1.29
C ASP A 193 -29.57 13.04 2.20
N TRP A 194 -28.47 12.59 2.81
CA TRP A 194 -27.61 13.43 3.64
C TRP A 194 -26.97 14.57 2.83
N LYS A 195 -26.46 14.28 1.63
CA LYS A 195 -25.96 15.30 0.70
C LYS A 195 -27.04 16.33 0.35
N SER A 196 -28.28 15.89 0.14
CA SER A 196 -29.40 16.79 -0.18
C SER A 196 -29.74 17.72 0.99
N THR A 197 -29.61 17.21 2.22
CA THR A 197 -29.81 17.99 3.47
C THR A 197 -28.73 19.05 3.64
N ILE A 198 -27.44 18.68 3.48
CA ILE A 198 -26.33 19.65 3.55
C ILE A 198 -26.47 20.70 2.43
N LYS A 199 -26.89 20.28 1.23
CA LYS A 199 -27.09 21.19 0.11
C LYS A 199 -28.18 22.23 0.42
N SER A 200 -29.33 21.82 0.95
CA SER A 200 -30.42 22.75 1.27
C SER A 200 -30.01 23.75 2.36
N GLU A 201 -29.21 23.31 3.33
CA GLU A 201 -28.64 24.20 4.35
C GLU A 201 -27.69 25.24 3.74
N ILE A 202 -26.76 24.82 2.89
CA ILE A 202 -25.80 25.72 2.23
C ILE A 202 -26.49 26.69 1.26
N ASP A 203 -27.53 26.24 0.56
CA ASP A 203 -28.35 27.08 -0.30
C ASP A 203 -29.03 28.21 0.50
N SER A 204 -29.47 27.92 1.73
CA SER A 204 -30.06 28.93 2.62
C SER A 204 -29.01 29.93 3.17
N GLN A 205 -27.79 29.47 3.46
CA GLN A 205 -26.72 30.30 4.01
C GLN A 205 -26.07 31.21 2.95
N MET A 206 -25.93 30.71 1.72
CA MET A 206 -25.19 31.39 0.65
C MET A 206 -25.97 31.42 -0.68
N PRO A 207 -27.11 32.12 -0.76
CA PRO A 207 -27.97 32.10 -1.95
C PRO A 207 -27.31 32.69 -3.21
N LYS A 208 -26.38 33.64 -3.06
CA LYS A 208 -25.70 34.33 -4.17
C LYS A 208 -24.44 33.61 -4.69
N ALA A 209 -24.02 32.51 -4.06
CA ALA A 209 -22.81 31.81 -4.46
C ALA A 209 -23.02 31.00 -5.74
N SER A 210 -21.96 30.84 -6.53
CA SER A 210 -21.95 29.92 -7.68
C SER A 210 -22.20 28.48 -7.23
N GLU A 211 -22.89 27.69 -8.06
CA GLU A 211 -23.18 26.27 -7.78
C GLU A 211 -21.91 25.44 -7.50
N GLU A 212 -20.81 25.69 -8.21
CA GLU A 212 -19.53 25.02 -7.98
C GLU A 212 -18.99 25.23 -6.56
N LYS A 213 -19.05 26.48 -6.08
CA LYS A 213 -18.63 26.84 -4.71
C LYS A 213 -19.50 26.14 -3.67
N LYS A 214 -20.82 26.10 -3.88
CA LYS A 214 -21.74 25.40 -2.97
C LYS A 214 -21.45 23.90 -2.94
N GLN A 215 -21.26 23.28 -4.11
CA GLN A 215 -20.92 21.86 -4.21
C GLN A 215 -19.59 21.54 -3.53
N ALA A 216 -18.57 22.39 -3.69
CA ALA A 216 -17.28 22.22 -3.02
C ALA A 216 -17.41 22.25 -1.49
N ILE A 217 -18.26 23.15 -0.96
CA ILE A 217 -18.53 23.21 0.49
C ILE A 217 -19.29 21.96 0.94
N VAL A 218 -20.34 21.53 0.22
CA VAL A 218 -21.07 20.28 0.52
C VAL A 218 -20.11 19.09 0.61
N MET A 219 -19.24 18.94 -0.39
CA MET A 219 -18.26 17.85 -0.43
C MET A 219 -17.26 17.92 0.72
N LYS A 220 -16.77 19.12 1.05
CA LYS A 220 -15.86 19.35 2.17
C LYS A 220 -16.52 18.97 3.50
N THR A 221 -17.74 19.44 3.76
CA THR A 221 -18.49 19.14 4.99
C THR A 221 -18.74 17.64 5.13
N MET A 222 -19.19 16.97 4.06
CA MET A 222 -19.37 15.51 4.06
C MET A 222 -18.06 14.77 4.37
N TYR A 223 -16.94 15.22 3.85
CA TYR A 223 -15.63 14.60 4.10
C TYR A 223 -15.18 14.79 5.56
N GLU A 224 -15.32 15.99 6.10
CA GLU A 224 -14.97 16.30 7.49
C GLU A 224 -15.82 15.49 8.48
N GLU A 225 -17.11 15.33 8.22
CA GLU A 225 -17.99 14.51 9.06
C GLU A 225 -17.63 13.01 8.98
N ARG A 226 -17.36 12.48 7.78
CA ARG A 226 -16.86 11.09 7.65
C ARG A 226 -15.56 10.88 8.42
N PHE A 227 -14.64 11.84 8.34
CA PHE A 227 -13.37 11.76 9.05
C PHE A 227 -13.55 11.78 10.57
N LYS A 228 -14.43 12.64 11.09
CA LYS A 228 -14.77 12.68 12.52
C LYS A 228 -15.39 11.36 13.01
N HIS A 229 -16.29 10.76 12.23
CA HIS A 229 -16.87 9.46 12.57
C HIS A 229 -15.81 8.36 12.56
N GLN A 230 -14.91 8.35 11.57
CA GLN A 230 -13.82 7.38 11.49
C GLN A 230 -12.81 7.54 12.64
N GLU A 231 -12.42 8.76 12.98
CA GLU A 231 -11.50 9.02 14.10
C GLU A 231 -12.09 8.54 15.43
N HIS A 232 -13.41 8.67 15.64
CA HIS A 232 -14.07 8.20 16.85
C HIS A 232 -14.09 6.66 16.95
N GLU A 233 -14.23 5.95 15.82
CA GLU A 233 -14.13 4.49 15.79
C GLU A 233 -12.70 3.98 16.06
N ASP A 234 -11.69 4.72 15.58
CA ASP A 234 -10.28 4.34 15.70
C ASP A 234 -9.66 4.65 17.09
N GLN A 235 -10.35 5.42 17.93
CA GLN A 235 -9.73 6.06 19.11
C GLN A 235 -9.70 5.26 20.42
N HIS A 236 -10.41 4.13 20.56
CA HIS A 236 -10.51 3.55 21.91
C HIS A 236 -9.67 2.29 22.20
N GLU A 237 -9.61 1.25 21.36
CA GLU A 237 -9.09 -0.05 21.87
C GLU A 237 -8.27 -0.93 20.91
N LEU A 238 -8.20 -0.63 19.60
CA LEU A 238 -7.73 -1.63 18.61
C LEU A 238 -6.50 -1.25 17.79
N THR A 239 -6.05 0.01 17.82
CA THR A 239 -4.75 0.32 17.20
C THR A 239 -3.64 -0.07 18.17
N PHE A 240 -3.13 -1.28 18.00
CA PHE A 240 -1.90 -1.81 18.59
C PHE A 240 -0.68 -1.01 18.08
N LYS A 241 -0.67 0.31 18.30
CA LYS A 241 0.52 1.13 18.17
C LYS A 241 1.30 0.87 19.45
N PRO A 242 2.33 0.00 19.44
CA PRO A 242 3.13 -0.21 20.63
C PRO A 242 3.62 1.15 21.06
N ASN A 243 3.35 1.53 22.30
CA ASN A 243 3.81 2.80 22.82
C ASN A 243 5.34 2.75 22.88
N LEU A 244 5.99 3.22 21.82
CA LEU A 244 7.45 3.16 21.66
C LEU A 244 8.18 3.90 22.78
N SER A 245 7.51 4.84 23.46
CA SER A 245 8.06 5.50 24.65
C SER A 245 8.24 4.55 25.84
N LYS A 246 7.39 3.51 25.95
CA LYS A 246 7.48 2.49 27.00
C LYS A 246 8.40 1.34 26.62
N THR A 247 8.51 1.00 25.33
CA THR A 247 9.34 -0.13 24.87
C THR A 247 10.79 0.25 24.57
N LEU A 248 11.10 1.53 24.31
CA LEU A 248 12.45 2.02 24.02
C LEU A 248 13.03 2.89 25.14
N VAL A 249 12.80 2.54 26.41
CA VAL A 249 13.50 3.21 27.52
C VAL A 249 14.98 2.82 27.45
N SER A 250 15.82 3.68 26.86
CA SER A 250 17.26 3.45 26.77
C SER A 250 17.84 3.28 28.17
N ARG A 251 18.41 2.12 28.48
CA ARG A 251 18.95 1.80 29.82
C ARG A 251 20.36 2.36 30.00
N ARG A 252 20.53 3.68 29.86
CA ARG A 252 21.83 4.32 30.01
C ARG A 252 22.27 4.30 31.47
N LYS A 253 23.37 3.60 31.78
CA LYS A 253 23.98 3.59 33.11
C LYS A 253 25.20 4.50 33.15
N ARG A 254 25.31 5.31 34.21
CA ARG A 254 26.53 6.08 34.50
C ARG A 254 27.48 5.19 35.26
N VAL A 255 28.67 4.97 34.72
CA VAL A 255 29.74 4.23 35.38
C VAL A 255 30.85 5.20 35.70
N TYR A 256 31.13 5.34 37.00
CA TYR A 256 32.20 6.18 37.53
C TYR A 256 33.49 5.37 37.59
N HIS A 257 34.61 5.95 37.18
CA HIS A 257 35.92 5.34 37.29
C HIS A 257 37.02 6.38 37.54
N HIS A 258 38.09 5.97 38.20
CA HIS A 258 39.31 6.75 38.35
C HIS A 258 40.22 6.44 37.15
N THR A 259 40.76 7.48 36.51
CA THR A 259 41.78 7.33 35.45
C THR A 259 43.20 7.33 36.02
N GLY A 260 43.36 7.87 37.24
CA GLY A 260 44.62 7.92 37.95
C GLY A 260 44.94 6.60 38.64
N LYS A 261 46.10 6.58 39.30
CA LYS A 261 46.58 5.45 40.08
C LYS A 261 46.43 5.79 41.57
N TRP A 262 46.16 4.78 42.39
CA TRP A 262 46.23 4.89 43.85
C TRP A 262 47.71 4.89 44.27
N GLU A 263 48.22 6.03 44.75
CA GLU A 263 49.63 6.20 45.10
C GLU A 263 49.83 7.17 46.27
N LYS A 264 51.00 7.11 46.93
CA LYS A 264 51.33 7.99 48.06
C LYS A 264 51.65 9.39 47.56
N SER A 265 50.91 10.40 48.03
CA SER A 265 51.12 11.81 47.73
C SER A 265 52.51 12.26 48.20
N LYS A 266 53.23 12.98 47.35
CA LYS A 266 54.53 13.56 47.70
C LYS A 266 54.43 14.69 48.73
N PHE A 267 53.24 15.30 48.86
CA PHE A 267 53.05 16.50 49.68
C PHE A 267 52.55 16.18 51.08
N GLU A 268 51.65 15.22 51.21
CA GLU A 268 50.90 14.98 52.45
C GLU A 268 51.17 13.60 53.07
N ASP A 269 52.13 12.85 52.50
CA ASP A 269 52.56 11.51 52.94
C ASP A 269 51.41 10.51 53.20
N CYS A 270 50.29 10.68 52.51
CA CYS A 270 49.10 9.82 52.55
C CYS A 270 48.79 9.23 51.16
N GLU A 271 48.14 8.07 51.12
CA GLU A 271 47.72 7.45 49.86
C GLU A 271 46.46 8.14 49.32
N VAL A 272 46.52 8.54 48.05
CA VAL A 272 45.42 9.24 47.36
C VAL A 272 45.28 8.77 45.92
N TRP A 273 44.09 8.98 45.34
CA TRP A 273 43.89 8.82 43.90
C TRP A 273 44.58 9.96 43.14
N SER A 274 45.53 9.66 42.26
CA SER A 274 46.28 10.73 41.55
C SER A 274 45.44 11.57 40.59
N CYS A 275 44.23 11.12 40.21
CA CYS A 275 43.33 11.87 39.33
C CYS A 275 42.47 12.92 40.05
N CYS A 276 42.05 12.68 41.29
CA CYS A 276 41.14 13.57 42.02
C CYS A 276 41.58 13.90 43.44
N MET A 277 42.74 13.37 43.86
CA MET A 277 43.30 13.54 45.20
C MET A 277 42.37 13.09 46.33
N SER A 278 41.46 12.14 46.04
CA SER A 278 40.60 11.54 47.06
C SER A 278 41.42 10.62 47.96
N TYR A 279 41.24 10.75 49.28
CA TYR A 279 41.91 9.94 50.32
C TYR A 279 41.22 8.60 50.57
N ASP A 280 40.04 8.37 50.01
CA ASP A 280 39.32 7.11 50.14
C ASP A 280 39.55 6.24 48.90
N LYS A 281 40.15 5.06 49.11
CA LYS A 281 40.40 4.08 48.04
C LYS A 281 39.11 3.64 47.34
N ASP A 282 38.01 3.56 48.10
CA ASP A 282 36.69 3.15 47.62
C ASP A 282 35.81 4.34 47.18
N SER A 283 36.36 5.56 47.09
CA SER A 283 35.62 6.71 46.59
C SER A 283 35.12 6.53 45.16
N GLU A 284 33.95 7.12 44.84
CA GLU A 284 33.41 7.10 43.49
C GLU A 284 34.41 7.71 42.49
N GLY A 285 34.50 7.11 41.31
CA GLY A 285 35.39 7.55 40.25
C GLY A 285 35.15 8.98 39.80
N CYS A 286 36.21 9.79 39.65
CA CYS A 286 36.07 11.17 39.23
C CYS A 286 35.64 11.35 37.76
N ASN A 287 35.76 10.30 36.93
CA ASN A 287 35.35 10.32 35.52
C ASN A 287 34.08 9.51 35.30
N VAL A 288 33.12 10.11 34.58
CA VAL A 288 31.82 9.49 34.28
C VAL A 288 31.79 9.00 32.84
N ARG A 289 31.53 7.71 32.65
CA ARG A 289 31.21 7.13 31.34
C ARG A 289 29.76 6.70 31.29
N ILE A 290 29.01 7.22 30.32
CA ILE A 290 27.63 6.78 30.07
C ILE A 290 27.71 5.55 29.17
N ILE A 291 27.35 4.38 29.71
CA ILE A 291 27.29 3.12 28.96
C ILE A 291 25.84 2.87 28.61
N ASP A 292 25.58 2.72 27.32
CA ASP A 292 24.30 2.25 26.80
C ASP A 292 24.45 0.76 26.49
N PRO A 293 23.91 -0.15 27.32
CA PRO A 293 24.03 -1.60 27.13
C PRO A 293 23.31 -2.05 25.86
N ASP A 294 22.33 -1.27 25.39
CA ASP A 294 21.50 -1.59 24.23
C ASP A 294 22.12 -1.05 22.93
N LYS A 295 23.18 -0.24 23.02
CA LYS A 295 23.93 0.24 21.86
C LYS A 295 24.80 -0.90 21.33
N TYR A 296 24.34 -1.53 20.25
CA TYR A 296 25.09 -2.55 19.51
C TYR A 296 26.54 -2.12 19.27
N ASN A 297 27.48 -2.85 19.87
CA ASN A 297 28.89 -2.62 19.65
C ASN A 297 29.32 -3.43 18.42
N ILE A 298 29.35 -2.77 17.26
CA ILE A 298 29.67 -3.39 15.96
C ILE A 298 31.13 -3.90 15.92
N ALA A 299 31.96 -3.51 16.88
CA ALA A 299 33.39 -3.83 16.94
C ALA A 299 33.73 -5.26 17.41
N SER A 300 32.74 -6.14 17.66
CA SER A 300 32.98 -7.53 18.09
C SER A 300 32.63 -8.59 17.03
N PHE A 301 32.69 -8.23 15.74
CA PHE A 301 32.67 -9.19 14.63
C PHE A 301 33.97 -9.11 13.83
#